data_AF-A0A1E7JPL6-F1
#
_entry.id   AF-A0A1E7JPL6-F1
#
_cell.length_a   1.000
_cell.length_b   1.000
_cell.length_c   1.000
_cell.angle_alpha   90.00
_cell.angle_beta   90.00
_cell.angle_gamma   90.00
#
_symmetry.space_group_name_H-M   'P 1'
#
loop_
_entity.id
_entity.type
_entity.pdbx_description
1 polymer ?
#
loop_
_entity_poly.entity_id
_entity_poly.type
_entity_poly.pdbx_seq_one_letter_code
_entity_poly.pdbx_strand_id
1 'polypeptide(L)'
;MEPSEPRERRAGPEGREGPAAVAAGCLVTAVAAAVGFGVWLEGAAPGLRGSFEGRRDLSLLYIELPGMVAGFPLITLLTWSLTRAVLRGRGGPGARRTVKAAVVVLTLLLLSWACAVWLDHRIVVAFPDQCSGAPC
;
A
#
# COMPACT_ATOMS: atom_id res chain seq x y z
N MET A 1 35.04 -53.48 -14.64
CA MET A 1 33.58 -53.49 -14.46
C MET A 1 33.33 -53.04 -13.03
N GLU A 2 33.36 -51.73 -12.81
CA GLU A 2 33.12 -51.14 -11.48
C GLU A 2 31.64 -50.81 -11.32
N PRO A 3 31.07 -50.95 -10.10
CA PRO A 3 29.67 -50.73 -9.85
C PRO A 3 29.37 -49.23 -9.85
N SER A 4 28.37 -48.84 -10.65
CA SER A 4 27.82 -47.50 -10.72
C SER A 4 27.23 -47.06 -9.37
N GLU A 5 27.82 -46.04 -8.75
CA GLU A 5 27.26 -45.38 -7.58
C GLU A 5 25.89 -44.74 -7.88
N PRO A 6 24.97 -44.74 -6.89
CA PRO A 6 23.60 -44.30 -7.08
C PRO A 6 23.54 -42.80 -7.30
N ARG A 7 22.88 -42.42 -8.39
CA ARG A 7 22.51 -41.06 -8.79
C ARG A 7 21.88 -40.32 -7.62
N GLU A 8 22.72 -39.62 -6.88
CA GLU A 8 22.34 -38.75 -5.78
C GLU A 8 21.31 -37.78 -6.32
N ARG A 9 20.10 -37.96 -5.80
CA ARG A 9 18.91 -37.15 -6.02
C ARG A 9 19.26 -35.73 -5.60
N ARG A 10 19.84 -34.95 -6.52
CA ARG A 10 20.01 -33.50 -6.38
C ARG A 10 18.61 -32.91 -6.27
N ALA A 11 18.13 -32.82 -5.03
CA ALA A 11 17.06 -31.93 -4.66
C ALA A 11 17.51 -30.53 -5.12
N GLY A 12 16.96 -30.08 -6.24
CA GLY A 12 17.17 -28.73 -6.72
C GLY A 12 16.76 -27.76 -5.61
N PRO A 13 17.48 -26.65 -5.40
CA PRO A 13 17.06 -25.60 -4.49
C PRO A 13 15.89 -24.84 -5.14
N GLU A 14 14.75 -25.49 -5.29
CA GLU A 14 13.52 -24.85 -5.74
C GLU A 14 12.81 -24.22 -4.54
N GLY A 15 12.74 -22.88 -4.56
CA GLY A 15 11.62 -22.16 -3.93
C GLY A 15 11.90 -21.30 -2.71
N ARG A 16 13.09 -21.35 -2.09
CA ARG A 16 13.37 -20.46 -0.95
C ARG A 16 13.70 -19.07 -1.47
N GLU A 17 12.72 -18.16 -1.42
CA GLU A 17 12.97 -16.74 -1.64
C GLU A 17 14.16 -16.30 -0.77
N GLY A 18 15.21 -15.79 -1.41
CA GLY A 18 16.42 -15.37 -0.68
C GLY A 18 16.10 -14.27 0.33
N PRO A 19 16.90 -14.11 1.40
CA PRO A 19 16.65 -13.15 2.48
C PRO A 19 16.44 -11.72 1.97
N ALA A 20 17.08 -11.33 0.87
CA ALA A 20 16.89 -10.03 0.22
C ALA A 20 15.48 -9.81 -0.34
N ALA A 21 14.82 -10.86 -0.84
CA ALA A 21 13.46 -10.76 -1.38
C ALA A 21 12.42 -10.57 -0.26
N VAL A 22 12.65 -11.21 0.89
CA VAL A 22 11.84 -11.04 2.11
C VAL A 22 12.04 -9.65 2.69
N ALA A 23 13.29 -9.21 2.85
CA ALA A 23 13.61 -7.86 3.34
C ALA A 23 12.99 -6.77 2.45
N ALA A 24 13.02 -6.93 1.13
CA ALA A 24 12.37 -6.00 0.21
C ALA A 24 10.84 -5.97 0.39
N GLY A 25 10.20 -7.11 0.63
CA GLY A 25 8.77 -7.17 0.93
C GLY A 25 8.40 -6.47 2.23
N CYS A 26 9.21 -6.64 3.29
CA CYS A 26 9.05 -5.95 4.57
C CYS A 26 9.24 -4.43 4.43
N LEU A 27 10.22 -3.98 3.66
CA LEU A 27 10.42 -2.56 3.39
C LEU A 27 9.23 -1.94 2.64
N VAL A 28 8.76 -2.61 1.59
CA VAL A 28 7.61 -2.14 0.80
C VAL A 28 6.35 -2.03 1.65
N THR A 29 6.10 -3.01 2.52
CA THR A 29 4.95 -2.99 3.44
C THR A 29 5.07 -1.88 4.48
N ALA A 30 6.24 -1.71 5.11
CA ALA A 30 6.47 -0.64 6.08
C ALA A 30 6.27 0.75 5.46
N VAL A 31 6.80 0.97 4.25
CA VAL A 31 6.63 2.22 3.52
C VAL A 31 5.16 2.45 3.15
N ALA A 32 4.47 1.43 2.62
CA ALA A 32 3.07 1.55 2.25
C ALA A 32 2.17 1.85 3.47
N ALA A 33 2.43 1.22 4.61
CA ALA A 33 1.72 1.50 5.86
C ALA A 33 1.97 2.93 6.36
N ALA A 34 3.23 3.40 6.31
CA ALA A 34 3.57 4.78 6.68
C ALA A 34 2.88 5.82 5.77
N VAL A 35 2.80 5.56 4.46
CA VAL A 35 2.07 6.41 3.52
C VAL A 35 0.57 6.42 3.83
N GLY A 36 -0.05 5.26 4.03
CA GLY A 36 -1.47 5.18 4.40
C GLY A 36 -1.79 5.90 5.71
N PHE A 37 -0.90 5.80 6.70
CA PHE A 37 -1.00 6.53 7.95
C PHE A 37 -0.85 8.05 7.76
N GLY A 38 0.08 8.50 6.93
CA GLY A 38 0.27 9.92 6.62
C GLY A 38 -0.93 10.55 5.91
N VAL A 39 -1.48 9.86 4.91
CA VAL A 39 -2.69 10.30 4.20
C VAL A 39 -3.88 10.40 5.15
N TRP A 40 -4.04 9.40 6.02
CA TRP A 40 -5.06 9.43 7.07
C TRP A 40 -4.86 10.63 8.02
N LEU A 41 -3.65 10.89 8.49
CA LEU A 41 -3.36 11.99 9.41
C LEU A 41 -3.76 13.36 8.83
N GLU A 42 -3.40 13.62 7.58
CA GLU A 42 -3.71 14.89 6.90
C GLU A 42 -5.23 15.11 6.77
N GLY A 43 -5.98 14.09 6.32
CA GLY A 43 -7.43 14.23 6.14
C GLY A 43 -8.27 14.04 7.39
N ALA A 44 -7.80 13.30 8.40
CA ALA A 44 -8.53 13.06 9.65
C ALA A 44 -8.34 14.18 10.69
N ALA A 45 -7.28 14.98 10.58
CA ALA A 45 -6.98 16.05 11.54
C ALA A 45 -8.14 17.04 11.77
N PRO A 46 -8.88 17.50 10.74
CA PRO A 46 -10.05 18.36 10.94
C PRO A 46 -11.20 17.66 11.69
N GLY A 47 -11.53 16.42 11.32
CA GLY A 47 -12.65 15.66 11.93
C GLY A 47 -12.38 15.18 13.36
N LEU A 48 -11.11 15.00 13.74
CA LEU A 48 -10.69 14.62 15.10
C LEU A 48 -10.61 15.81 16.07
N ARG A 49 -10.35 17.02 15.56
CA ARG A 49 -10.31 18.25 16.37
C ARG A 49 -11.71 18.71 16.82
N GLY A 50 -12.76 18.21 16.17
CA GLY A 50 -14.15 18.42 16.54
C GLY A 50 -14.98 18.87 15.36
N SER A 51 -16.14 18.25 15.16
CA SER A 51 -17.15 18.65 14.18
C SER A 51 -18.10 19.69 14.79
N PHE A 52 -19.02 20.22 13.99
CA PHE A 52 -20.15 21.04 14.43
C PHE A 52 -20.86 20.34 15.61
N GLU A 53 -21.11 21.08 16.71
CA GLU A 53 -21.53 20.61 18.06
C GLU A 53 -20.44 20.00 18.97
N GLY A 54 -19.17 20.00 18.59
CA GLY A 54 -18.08 19.50 19.44
C GLY A 54 -18.01 17.97 19.55
N ARG A 55 -18.81 17.25 18.76
CA ARG A 55 -18.71 15.79 18.65
C ARG A 55 -17.52 15.42 17.76
N ARG A 56 -16.71 14.49 18.25
CA ARG A 56 -15.58 13.89 17.50
C ARG A 56 -16.11 12.76 16.64
N ASP A 57 -15.69 12.71 15.39
CA ASP A 57 -16.00 11.58 14.53
C ASP A 57 -15.00 10.43 14.79
N LEU A 58 -15.40 9.51 15.67
CA LEU A 58 -14.61 8.33 16.01
C LEU A 58 -14.55 7.31 14.87
N SER A 59 -15.42 7.40 13.86
CA SER A 59 -15.38 6.49 12.70
C SER A 59 -14.08 6.64 11.90
N LEU A 60 -13.51 7.85 11.87
CA LEU A 60 -12.20 8.13 11.29
C LEU A 60 -11.10 7.30 11.99
N LEU A 61 -11.21 7.10 13.30
CA LEU A 61 -10.21 6.37 14.08
C LEU A 61 -10.40 4.85 14.01
N TYR A 62 -11.64 4.37 14.04
CA TYR A 62 -11.92 2.93 14.17
C TYR A 62 -12.18 2.21 12.84
N ILE A 63 -12.53 2.93 11.77
CA ILE A 63 -12.86 2.34 10.48
C ILE A 63 -11.83 2.78 9.42
N GLU A 64 -11.60 4.09 9.28
CA GLU A 64 -10.73 4.62 8.23
C GLU A 64 -9.24 4.37 8.51
N LEU A 65 -8.78 4.54 9.76
CA LEU A 65 -7.38 4.27 10.12
C LEU A 65 -6.94 2.81 9.86
N PRO A 66 -7.63 1.78 10.39
CA PRO A 66 -7.24 0.40 10.08
C PRO A 66 -7.39 0.09 8.59
N GLY A 67 -8.40 0.66 7.94
CA GLY A 67 -8.60 0.55 6.49
C GLY A 67 -7.41 1.08 5.68
N MET A 68 -6.90 2.27 6.00
CA MET A 68 -5.78 2.90 5.28
C MET A 68 -4.44 2.27 5.65
N VAL A 69 -4.20 1.99 6.94
CA VAL A 69 -2.95 1.40 7.42
C VAL A 69 -2.78 -0.05 6.95
N ALA A 70 -3.85 -0.85 6.88
CA ALA A 70 -3.78 -2.22 6.38
C ALA A 70 -4.05 -2.34 4.87
N GLY A 71 -4.92 -1.50 4.32
CA GLY A 71 -5.31 -1.53 2.90
C GLY A 71 -4.17 -1.17 1.96
N PHE A 72 -3.41 -0.12 2.27
CA PHE A 72 -2.25 0.30 1.47
C PHE A 72 -1.20 -0.81 1.29
N PRO A 73 -0.68 -1.43 2.38
CA PRO A 73 0.28 -2.52 2.23
C PRO A 73 -0.32 -3.75 1.56
N LEU A 74 -1.59 -4.08 1.82
CA LEU A 74 -2.25 -5.22 1.18
C LEU A 74 -2.31 -5.05 -0.34
N ILE A 75 -2.82 -3.92 -0.82
CA ILE A 75 -2.94 -3.63 -2.26
C ILE A 75 -1.56 -3.52 -2.90
N THR A 76 -0.60 -2.89 -2.22
CA THR A 76 0.78 -2.77 -2.73
C THR A 76 1.43 -4.14 -2.90
N LEU A 77 1.24 -5.07 -1.95
CA LEU A 77 1.75 -6.44 -2.05
C LEU A 77 1.05 -7.25 -3.13
N LEU A 78 -0.28 -7.11 -3.28
CA LEU A 78 -1.04 -7.74 -4.35
C LEU A 78 -0.52 -7.31 -5.72
N THR A 79 -0.35 -6.00 -5.93
CA THR A 79 0.18 -5.45 -7.18
C THR A 79 1.63 -5.91 -7.41
N TRP A 80 2.46 -5.93 -6.37
CA TRP A 80 3.84 -6.42 -6.46
C TRP A 80 3.91 -7.91 -6.81
N SER A 81 3.03 -8.74 -6.24
CA SER A 81 2.90 -10.17 -6.54
C SER A 81 2.45 -10.39 -7.99
N LEU A 82 1.42 -9.66 -8.44
CA LEU A 82 0.96 -9.68 -9.83
C LEU A 82 2.07 -9.27 -10.80
N THR A 83 2.78 -8.18 -10.50
CA THR A 83 3.88 -7.69 -11.33
C THR A 83 5.01 -8.72 -11.40
N ARG A 84 5.34 -9.39 -10.28
CA ARG A 84 6.29 -10.51 -10.28
C ARG A 84 5.79 -11.67 -11.15
N ALA A 85 4.52 -12.05 -11.03
CA ALA A 85 3.94 -13.16 -11.79
C ALA A 85 3.94 -12.89 -13.30
N VAL A 86 3.52 -11.69 -13.72
CA VAL A 86 3.46 -11.28 -15.13
C VAL A 86 4.86 -11.15 -15.73
N LEU A 87 5.80 -10.57 -14.99
CA LEU A 87 7.16 -10.38 -15.50
C LEU A 87 8.02 -11.64 -15.41
N ARG A 88 7.60 -12.75 -14.76
CA ARG A 88 8.42 -13.97 -14.59
C ARG A 88 9.04 -14.45 -15.91
N GLY A 89 8.36 -14.29 -17.05
CA GLY A 89 8.83 -14.71 -18.38
C GLY A 89 9.43 -13.65 -19.31
N ARG A 90 9.52 -12.35 -18.96
CA ARG A 90 9.94 -11.28 -19.91
C ARG A 90 11.07 -10.38 -19.40
N GLY A 91 12.10 -10.18 -20.22
CA GLY A 91 13.10 -9.10 -20.08
C GLY A 91 14.24 -9.35 -19.07
N GLY A 92 15.31 -8.56 -19.21
CA GLY A 92 16.52 -8.61 -18.39
C GLY A 92 16.33 -8.14 -16.93
N PRO A 93 17.22 -8.54 -16.00
CA PRO A 93 17.04 -8.36 -14.56
C PRO A 93 16.97 -6.89 -14.10
N GLY A 94 17.61 -5.96 -14.82
CA GLY A 94 17.58 -4.52 -14.53
C GLY A 94 16.21 -3.89 -14.83
N ALA A 95 15.68 -4.11 -16.04
CA ALA A 95 14.37 -3.61 -16.44
C ALA A 95 13.23 -4.13 -15.55
N ARG A 96 13.33 -5.36 -15.06
CA ARG A 96 12.35 -5.91 -14.10
C ARG A 96 12.34 -5.17 -12.77
N ARG A 97 13.48 -4.67 -12.29
CA ARG A 97 13.57 -3.93 -11.03
C ARG A 97 12.96 -2.54 -11.16
N THR A 98 13.26 -1.83 -12.25
CA THR A 98 12.70 -0.51 -12.51
C THR A 98 11.20 -0.55 -12.69
N VAL A 99 10.67 -1.51 -13.47
CA VAL A 99 9.22 -1.68 -13.65
C VAL A 99 8.54 -1.98 -12.33
N LYS A 100 9.08 -2.87 -11.50
CA LYS A 100 8.50 -3.18 -10.18
C LYS A 100 8.49 -1.96 -9.24
N ALA A 101 9.58 -1.21 -9.20
CA ALA A 101 9.66 0.01 -8.40
C ALA A 101 8.64 1.07 -8.90
N ALA A 102 8.59 1.29 -10.22
CA ALA A 102 7.64 2.21 -10.83
C ALA A 102 6.19 1.83 -10.54
N VAL A 103 5.84 0.54 -10.61
CA VAL A 103 4.49 0.05 -10.31
C VAL A 103 4.13 0.29 -8.84
N VAL A 104 5.04 0.04 -7.89
CA VAL A 104 4.79 0.32 -6.47
C VAL A 104 4.57 1.81 -6.24
N VAL A 105 5.45 2.65 -6.78
CA VAL A 105 5.33 4.11 -6.65
C VAL A 105 4.02 4.61 -7.27
N LEU A 106 3.66 4.13 -8.47
CA LEU A 106 2.41 4.49 -9.13
C LEU A 106 1.19 4.03 -8.34
N THR A 107 1.23 2.82 -7.77
CA THR A 107 0.16 2.28 -6.94
C THR A 107 -0.03 3.14 -5.68
N LEU A 108 1.06 3.49 -5.00
CA LEU A 108 1.01 4.37 -3.83
C LEU A 108 0.49 5.76 -4.19
N LEU A 109 0.93 6.34 -5.31
CA LEU A 109 0.43 7.63 -5.79
C LEU A 109 -1.08 7.59 -6.06
N LEU A 110 -1.57 6.57 -6.76
CA LEU A 110 -2.99 6.42 -7.08
C LEU A 110 -3.85 6.19 -5.83
N LEU A 111 -3.39 5.33 -4.91
CA LEU A 111 -4.07 5.11 -3.63
C LEU A 111 -4.09 6.39 -2.79
N SER A 112 -2.95 7.08 -2.69
CA SER A 112 -2.84 8.33 -1.95
C SER A 112 -3.78 9.39 -2.53
N TRP A 113 -3.85 9.50 -3.86
CA TRP A 113 -4.76 10.41 -4.54
C TRP A 113 -6.24 10.03 -4.33
N ALA A 114 -6.60 8.76 -4.50
CA ALA A 114 -7.97 8.28 -4.29
C ALA A 114 -8.43 8.48 -2.84
N CYS A 115 -7.57 8.23 -1.85
CA CYS A 115 -7.88 8.50 -0.45
C CYS A 115 -8.01 10.00 -0.16
N ALA A 116 -7.16 10.84 -0.76
CA ALA A 116 -7.29 12.29 -0.61
C ALA A 116 -8.63 12.79 -1.19
N VAL A 117 -9.03 12.34 -2.37
CA VAL A 117 -10.32 12.68 -2.99
C VAL A 117 -11.50 12.14 -2.18
N TRP A 118 -11.40 10.92 -1.66
CA TRP A 118 -12.44 10.32 -0.82
C TRP A 118 -12.63 11.10 0.49
N LEU A 119 -11.52 11.46 1.15
CA LEU A 119 -11.54 12.26 2.38
C LEU A 119 -12.10 13.66 2.10
N ASP A 120 -11.66 14.32 1.04
CA ASP A 120 -12.17 15.63 0.62
C ASP A 120 -13.70 15.57 0.40
N HIS A 121 -14.19 14.55 -0.30
CA HIS A 121 -15.63 14.39 -0.52
C HIS A 121 -16.40 14.10 0.78
N ARG A 122 -15.83 13.31 1.71
CA ARG A 122 -16.46 13.02 3.02
C ARG A 122 -16.52 14.26 3.91
N ILE A 123 -15.52 15.12 3.86
CA ILE A 123 -15.47 16.35 4.66
C ILE A 123 -16.35 17.42 4.02
N VAL A 124 -16.32 17.61 2.69
CA VAL A 124 -17.15 18.60 1.98
C VAL A 124 -18.63 18.27 2.04
N VAL A 125 -19.03 16.99 1.92
CA VAL A 125 -20.44 16.57 2.06
C VAL A 125 -20.92 16.69 3.52
N ALA A 126 -20.03 16.65 4.51
CA ALA A 126 -20.35 16.95 5.90
C ALA A 126 -20.46 18.46 6.19
N PHE A 127 -19.89 19.34 5.34
CA PHE A 127 -19.88 20.79 5.52
C PHE A 127 -20.24 21.60 4.24
N PRO A 128 -21.39 21.36 3.59
CA PRO A 128 -21.74 22.10 2.37
C PRO A 128 -22.08 23.59 2.57
N ASP A 129 -22.39 24.04 3.80
CA ASP A 129 -23.05 25.35 3.99
C ASP A 129 -22.24 26.48 4.64
N GLN A 130 -20.96 26.31 5.02
CA GLN A 130 -20.27 27.36 5.80
C GLN A 130 -19.68 28.55 5.01
N CYS A 131 -19.80 28.61 3.68
CA CYS A 131 -19.23 29.74 2.92
C CYS A 131 -20.11 30.30 1.79
N SER A 132 -21.43 30.15 1.85
CA SER A 132 -22.33 30.75 0.86
C SER A 132 -23.12 31.96 1.36
N GLY A 133 -23.06 32.34 2.64
CA GLY A 133 -23.87 33.44 3.16
C GLY A 133 -23.33 34.12 4.41
N ALA A 134 -22.80 35.34 4.22
CA ALA A 134 -22.42 36.36 5.22
C ALA A 134 -20.96 36.33 5.75
N PRO A 135 -20.35 37.52 5.98
CA PRO A 135 -18.93 37.66 6.24
C PRO A 135 -18.58 37.42 7.72
N CYS A 136 -17.35 36.93 7.93
CA CYS A 136 -16.70 36.73 9.22
C CYS A 136 -16.63 37.99 10.07
#